data_AF-A0A453I7I2-F1
#
_entry.id   AF-A0A453I7I2-F1
#
_cell.length_a   1.000
_cell.length_b   1.000
_cell.length_c   1.000
_cell.angle_alpha   90.00
_cell.angle_beta   90.00
_cell.angle_gamma   90.00
#
_symmetry.space_group_name_H-M   'P 1'
#
loop_
_entity.id
_entity.type
_entity.pdbx_description
1 polymer ?
#
loop_
_entity_poly.entity_id
_entity_poly.type
_entity_poly.pdbx_seq_one_letter_code
_entity_poly.pdbx_strand_id
1 'polypeptide(L)'
;MPASFKVRSVPLDGNNEAFEEVLDPDFGESAIGRVAPVDSGLWWIILLRAYGKITGDYALQERVDVQTGIRLILNLCLTDGFDMFPTLLVTDGSCMIDRRMGIHGHPLEIQALFYSALRCAREMVSTDDGSKNLIRVINNRLSALSFHIREYYWVDMKKINEIYRYKTEEYSHDAINKFNIYPEQIPSWLADWIPDKGGYLIGNLQPAHMDFRFFSLGNLWAIVSSLATQKQAEGILNLIETKWDDIVANMPLKICYPALEYEEWRIITGCDPKNT
;
A
#
# COMPACT_ATOMS: atom_id res chain seq x y z
N MET A 1 7.50 -13.18 2.15
CA MET A 1 7.28 -13.90 0.87
C MET A 1 8.37 -13.47 -0.10
N PRO A 2 8.85 -14.34 -1.00
CA PRO A 2 9.84 -13.94 -1.99
C PRO A 2 9.23 -12.94 -2.99
N ALA A 3 10.06 -12.02 -3.50
CA ALA A 3 9.68 -11.09 -4.57
C ALA A 3 9.51 -11.82 -5.90
N SER A 4 10.40 -12.79 -6.16
CA SER A 4 10.41 -13.59 -7.37
C SER A 4 11.01 -14.96 -7.10
N PHE A 5 10.90 -15.88 -8.05
CA PHE A 5 11.63 -17.14 -8.05
C PHE A 5 11.99 -17.54 -9.47
N LYS A 6 13.06 -18.33 -9.61
CA LYS A 6 13.46 -18.95 -10.88
C LYS A 6 13.42 -20.47 -10.76
N VAL A 7 13.25 -21.15 -11.88
CA VAL A 7 13.44 -22.60 -11.96
C VAL A 7 14.86 -22.83 -12.46
N ARG A 8 15.67 -23.58 -11.70
CA ARG A 8 17.03 -23.98 -12.11
C ARG A 8 17.10 -25.48 -12.32
N SER A 9 17.75 -25.90 -13.39
CA SER A 9 18.12 -27.30 -13.59
C SER A 9 19.47 -27.56 -12.94
N VAL A 10 19.51 -28.45 -11.94
CA VAL A 10 20.74 -28.86 -11.26
C VAL A 10 21.01 -30.35 -11.53
N PRO A 11 22.28 -30.75 -11.75
CA PRO A 11 22.60 -32.16 -11.97
C PRO A 11 22.33 -32.97 -10.70
N LEU A 12 21.82 -34.19 -10.87
CA LEU A 12 21.58 -35.12 -9.76
C LEU A 12 22.91 -35.63 -9.20
N ASP A 13 23.01 -35.71 -7.88
CA ASP A 13 24.22 -36.17 -7.19
C ASP A 13 24.69 -37.53 -7.74
N GLY A 14 25.88 -37.53 -8.34
CA GLY A 14 26.51 -38.72 -8.92
C GLY A 14 26.15 -39.05 -10.38
N ASN A 15 25.32 -38.24 -11.06
CA ASN A 15 25.03 -38.41 -12.48
C ASN A 15 24.91 -37.08 -13.24
N ASN A 16 25.94 -36.72 -14.00
CA ASN A 16 25.99 -35.49 -14.81
C ASN A 16 25.05 -35.50 -16.04
N GLU A 17 24.38 -36.62 -16.34
CA GLU A 17 23.43 -36.74 -17.46
C GLU A 17 21.96 -36.62 -17.01
N ALA A 18 21.70 -36.57 -15.70
CA ALA A 18 20.36 -36.46 -15.15
C ALA A 18 20.22 -35.17 -14.34
N PHE A 19 19.14 -34.42 -14.56
CA PHE A 19 18.89 -33.12 -13.96
C PHE A 19 17.58 -33.12 -13.16
N GLU A 20 17.54 -32.36 -12.07
CA GLU A 20 16.31 -32.02 -11.35
C GLU A 20 16.02 -30.51 -11.43
N GLU A 21 14.74 -30.16 -11.45
CA GLU A 21 14.30 -28.77 -11.41
C GLU A 21 14.07 -28.34 -9.96
N VAL A 22 14.71 -27.24 -9.56
CA VAL A 22 14.62 -26.69 -8.21
C VAL A 22 14.17 -25.23 -8.28
N LEU A 23 13.30 -24.84 -7.34
CA LEU A 23 12.87 -23.45 -7.15
C LEU A 23 13.96 -22.66 -6.41
N ASP A 24 14.34 -21.53 -6.98
CA ASP A 24 15.33 -20.59 -6.44
C ASP A 24 14.63 -19.25 -6.13
N PRO A 25 14.14 -19.05 -4.90
CA PRO A 25 13.46 -17.82 -4.51
C PRO A 25 14.44 -16.67 -4.25
N ASP A 26 14.04 -15.44 -4.55
CA ASP A 26 14.72 -14.20 -4.18
C ASP A 26 13.83 -13.38 -3.24
N PHE A 27 14.28 -13.17 -2.00
CA PHE A 27 13.56 -12.39 -0.98
C PHE A 27 13.97 -10.91 -0.94
N GLY A 28 14.78 -10.47 -1.91
CA GLY A 28 15.32 -9.11 -1.99
C GLY A 28 16.84 -9.06 -1.81
N GLU A 29 17.48 -10.16 -1.43
CA GLU A 29 18.94 -10.28 -1.32
C GLU A 29 19.67 -10.09 -2.66
N SER A 30 19.03 -10.47 -3.77
CA SER A 30 19.56 -10.26 -5.12
C SER A 30 18.92 -9.08 -5.83
N ALA A 31 17.88 -8.47 -5.25
CA ALA A 31 17.24 -7.28 -5.79
C ALA A 31 18.16 -6.06 -5.77
N ILE A 32 18.08 -5.24 -6.81
CA ILE A 32 18.84 -3.98 -6.88
C ILE A 32 18.39 -3.07 -5.73
N GLY A 33 19.34 -2.60 -4.91
CA GLY A 33 19.02 -1.78 -3.74
C GLY A 33 18.55 -2.57 -2.51
N ARG A 34 18.52 -3.91 -2.57
CA ARG A 34 18.11 -4.82 -1.47
C ARG A 34 16.73 -4.50 -0.90
N VAL A 35 15.79 -4.25 -1.80
CA VAL A 35 14.45 -3.82 -1.45
C VAL A 35 13.61 -4.99 -0.93
N ALA A 36 12.87 -4.76 0.15
CA ALA A 36 12.00 -5.75 0.74
C ALA A 36 10.61 -5.76 0.08
N PRO A 37 10.13 -6.90 -0.46
CA PRO A 37 8.85 -7.01 -1.17
C PRO A 37 7.67 -7.15 -0.20
N VAL A 38 7.28 -6.06 0.46
CA VAL A 38 6.23 -6.08 1.49
C VAL A 38 4.87 -6.46 0.91
N ASP A 39 4.56 -5.97 -0.28
CA ASP A 39 3.33 -6.23 -1.01
C ASP A 39 3.11 -7.71 -1.37
N SER A 40 4.18 -8.47 -1.60
CA SER A 40 4.11 -9.87 -2.04
C SER A 40 3.38 -10.77 -1.05
N GLY A 41 3.56 -10.55 0.26
CA GLY A 41 2.79 -11.25 1.29
C GLY A 41 1.31 -10.88 1.29
N LEU A 42 1.01 -9.60 1.07
CA LEU A 42 -0.36 -9.08 1.03
C LEU A 42 -1.11 -9.63 -0.19
N TRP A 43 -0.46 -9.61 -1.36
CA TRP A 43 -0.97 -10.19 -2.59
C TRP A 43 -1.23 -11.68 -2.49
N TRP A 44 -0.34 -12.43 -1.83
CA TRP A 44 -0.53 -13.87 -1.65
C TRP A 44 -1.81 -14.19 -0.86
N ILE A 45 -2.09 -13.44 0.23
CA ILE A 45 -3.34 -13.61 1.01
C ILE A 45 -4.57 -13.23 0.15
N ILE A 46 -4.50 -12.13 -0.58
CA ILE A 46 -5.60 -11.67 -1.46
C ILE A 46 -5.89 -12.72 -2.54
N LEU A 47 -4.85 -13.26 -3.17
CA LEU A 47 -4.96 -14.24 -4.26
C LEU A 47 -5.50 -15.58 -3.75
N LEU A 48 -5.08 -16.03 -2.57
CA LEU A 48 -5.63 -17.23 -1.93
C LEU A 48 -7.14 -17.10 -1.70
N ARG A 49 -7.60 -15.95 -1.21
CA ARG A 49 -9.04 -15.68 -1.05
C ARG A 49 -9.75 -15.68 -2.41
N ALA A 50 -9.17 -15.02 -3.41
CA ALA A 50 -9.75 -14.97 -4.75
C ALA A 50 -9.92 -16.37 -5.35
N TYR A 51 -8.90 -17.23 -5.23
CA TYR A 51 -8.96 -18.63 -5.64
C TYR A 51 -10.15 -19.36 -4.99
N GLY A 52 -10.28 -19.31 -3.66
CA GLY A 52 -11.36 -20.00 -2.96
C GLY A 52 -12.75 -19.47 -3.35
N LYS A 53 -12.89 -18.15 -3.55
CA LYS A 53 -14.16 -17.55 -3.98
C LYS A 53 -14.55 -17.90 -5.42
N ILE A 54 -13.57 -18.01 -6.32
CA ILE A 54 -13.82 -18.30 -7.74
C ILE A 54 -14.07 -19.79 -7.96
N THR A 55 -13.29 -20.65 -7.32
CA THR A 55 -13.37 -22.11 -7.51
C THR A 55 -14.44 -22.76 -6.62
N GLY A 56 -14.76 -22.14 -5.48
CA GLY A 56 -15.54 -22.76 -4.41
C GLY A 56 -14.75 -23.80 -3.60
N ASP A 57 -13.47 -24.04 -3.93
CA ASP A 57 -12.58 -24.95 -3.23
C ASP A 57 -11.85 -24.22 -2.09
N TYR A 58 -12.30 -24.48 -0.86
CA TYR A 58 -11.68 -23.95 0.35
C TYR A 58 -10.69 -24.94 0.99
N ALA A 59 -10.49 -26.14 0.42
CA ALA A 59 -9.58 -27.13 1.00
C ALA A 59 -8.13 -26.61 0.99
N LEU A 60 -7.74 -25.83 -0.02
CA LEU A 60 -6.42 -25.20 -0.09
C LEU A 60 -6.15 -24.28 1.10
N GLN A 61 -7.08 -23.37 1.42
CA GLN A 61 -6.90 -22.44 2.53
C GLN A 61 -6.95 -23.12 3.90
N GLU A 62 -7.61 -24.28 4.02
CA GLU A 62 -7.72 -25.04 5.28
C GLU A 62 -6.46 -25.86 5.60
N ARG A 63 -5.55 -26.05 4.64
CA ARG A 63 -4.30 -26.78 4.89
C ARG A 63 -3.47 -26.10 5.98
N VAL A 64 -2.83 -26.92 6.81
CA VAL A 64 -2.03 -26.47 7.96
C VAL A 64 -0.86 -25.58 7.54
N ASP A 65 -0.18 -25.91 6.44
CA ASP A 65 0.93 -25.12 5.90
C ASP A 65 0.46 -23.75 5.39
N VAL A 66 -0.69 -23.71 4.72
CA VAL A 66 -1.31 -22.47 4.23
C VAL A 66 -1.78 -21.58 5.39
N GLN A 67 -2.47 -22.15 6.39
CA GLN A 67 -2.86 -21.42 7.60
C GLN A 67 -1.64 -20.88 8.36
N THR A 68 -0.56 -21.65 8.42
CA THR A 68 0.71 -21.20 9.02
C THR A 68 1.30 -20.03 8.23
N GLY A 69 1.28 -20.10 6.89
CA GLY A 69 1.70 -19.01 6.02
C GLY A 69 0.92 -17.71 6.25
N ILE A 70 -0.42 -17.79 6.31
CA ILE A 70 -1.28 -16.65 6.62
C ILE A 70 -0.89 -16.04 7.97
N ARG A 71 -0.75 -16.85 9.02
CA ARG A 71 -0.40 -16.39 10.37
C ARG A 71 0.98 -15.73 10.42
N LEU A 72 1.99 -16.27 9.73
CA LEU A 72 3.32 -15.69 9.68
C LEU A 72 3.33 -14.31 9.02
N ILE A 73 2.63 -14.16 7.88
CA ILE A 73 2.51 -12.86 7.20
C ILE A 73 1.79 -11.85 8.09
N LEU A 74 0.67 -12.25 8.71
CA LEU A 74 -0.09 -11.36 9.60
C LEU A 74 0.73 -10.94 10.83
N ASN A 75 1.46 -11.88 11.44
CA ASN A 75 2.28 -11.57 12.61
C ASN A 75 3.36 -10.54 12.24
N LEU A 76 4.01 -10.67 11.07
CA LEU A 76 4.97 -9.65 10.62
C LEU A 76 4.33 -8.27 10.45
N CYS A 77 3.11 -8.18 9.89
CA CYS A 77 2.43 -6.90 9.68
C CYS A 77 1.76 -6.32 10.94
N LEU A 78 1.43 -7.15 11.92
CA LEU A 78 0.69 -6.76 13.13
C LEU A 78 1.56 -6.71 14.39
N THR A 79 2.87 -6.98 14.27
CA THR A 79 3.81 -6.92 15.39
C THR A 79 3.83 -5.51 15.97
N ASP A 80 3.81 -5.43 17.30
CA ASP A 80 3.96 -4.17 18.02
C ASP A 80 5.35 -3.58 17.75
N GLY A 81 5.39 -2.27 17.50
CA GLY A 81 6.62 -1.53 17.25
C GLY A 81 6.58 -0.15 17.89
N PHE A 82 7.57 0.68 17.58
CA PHE A 82 7.60 2.08 18.00
C PHE A 82 6.71 2.98 17.15
N ASP A 83 6.17 2.44 16.05
CA ASP A 83 5.25 3.16 15.20
C ASP A 83 3.90 3.33 15.90
N MET A 84 3.47 4.59 16.02
CA MET A 84 2.22 4.98 16.67
C MET A 84 1.03 4.98 15.71
N PHE A 85 1.30 4.83 14.40
CA PHE A 85 0.27 4.83 13.38
C PHE A 85 -0.35 3.43 13.20
N PRO A 86 -1.64 3.33 12.84
CA PRO A 86 -2.25 2.05 12.50
C PRO A 86 -1.82 1.54 11.11
N THR A 87 -1.15 2.37 10.31
CA THR A 87 -0.56 2.03 9.01
C THR A 87 0.67 1.13 9.17
N LEU A 88 1.10 0.52 8.07
CA LEU A 88 2.33 -0.26 8.01
C LEU A 88 3.48 0.66 7.60
N LEU A 89 4.50 0.77 8.45
CA LEU A 89 5.76 1.46 8.16
C LEU A 89 6.61 0.63 7.20
N VAL A 90 7.06 1.24 6.10
CA VAL A 90 7.88 0.58 5.09
C VAL A 90 9.04 1.45 4.60
N THR A 91 10.06 0.82 4.04
CA THR A 91 11.13 1.51 3.32
C THR A 91 10.67 1.95 1.94
N ASP A 92 11.46 2.81 1.29
CA ASP A 92 11.25 3.14 -0.12
C ASP A 92 11.36 1.88 -1.00
N GLY A 93 10.69 1.89 -2.15
CA GLY A 93 10.71 0.75 -3.08
C GLY A 93 9.88 -0.48 -2.66
N SER A 94 9.14 -0.45 -1.56
CA SER A 94 8.59 -1.66 -0.91
C SER A 94 7.31 -2.24 -1.53
N CYS A 95 6.90 -1.77 -2.71
CA CYS A 95 5.66 -2.15 -3.38
C CYS A 95 5.90 -2.35 -4.89
N MET A 96 4.87 -2.17 -5.74
CA MET A 96 5.03 -2.24 -7.20
C MET A 96 6.15 -1.32 -7.71
N ILE A 97 6.29 -0.15 -7.09
CA ILE A 97 7.42 0.74 -7.30
C ILE A 97 8.59 0.19 -6.49
N ASP A 98 9.52 -0.48 -7.15
CA ASP A 98 10.67 -1.19 -6.55
C ASP A 98 11.95 -0.35 -6.49
N ARG A 99 11.82 0.97 -6.70
CA ARG A 99 12.92 1.95 -6.73
C ARG A 99 12.63 3.11 -5.81
N ARG A 100 13.66 3.90 -5.50
CA ARG A 100 13.52 5.08 -4.65
C ARG A 100 12.65 6.13 -5.34
N MET A 101 11.47 6.39 -4.78
CA MET A 101 10.47 7.33 -5.31
C MET A 101 9.85 8.23 -4.23
N GLY A 102 10.41 8.24 -3.02
CA GLY A 102 9.89 9.00 -1.89
C GLY A 102 8.66 8.35 -1.27
N ILE A 103 8.51 7.03 -1.42
CA ILE A 103 7.35 6.28 -0.92
C ILE A 103 7.65 5.52 0.38
N HIS A 104 8.75 5.84 1.06
CA HIS A 104 9.02 5.36 2.42
C HIS A 104 8.01 5.94 3.42
N GLY A 105 7.83 5.30 4.58
CA GLY A 105 6.84 5.73 5.56
C GLY A 105 5.56 4.92 5.42
N HIS A 106 4.47 5.56 5.00
CA HIS A 106 3.13 4.96 4.98
C HIS A 106 2.44 5.13 3.60
N PRO A 107 3.01 4.58 2.51
CA PRO A 107 2.47 4.77 1.18
C PRO A 107 1.09 4.12 1.04
N LEU A 108 0.15 4.84 0.43
CA LEU A 108 -1.25 4.43 0.29
C LEU A 108 -1.41 3.04 -0.35
N GLU A 109 -0.57 2.71 -1.32
CA GLU A 109 -0.59 1.41 -1.98
C GLU A 109 -0.47 0.25 -0.97
N ILE A 110 0.54 0.31 -0.11
CA ILE A 110 0.74 -0.68 0.95
C ILE A 110 -0.43 -0.66 1.94
N GLN A 111 -0.95 0.52 2.30
CA GLN A 111 -2.05 0.61 3.25
C GLN A 111 -3.36 0.01 2.70
N ALA A 112 -3.65 0.23 1.42
CA ALA A 112 -4.81 -0.34 0.74
C ALA A 112 -4.68 -1.87 0.59
N LEU A 113 -3.51 -2.36 0.21
CA LEU A 113 -3.22 -3.79 0.14
C LEU A 113 -3.29 -4.45 1.53
N PHE A 114 -2.76 -3.79 2.55
CA PHE A 114 -2.76 -4.28 3.92
C PHE A 114 -4.18 -4.40 4.47
N TYR A 115 -5.01 -3.37 4.26
CA TYR A 115 -6.42 -3.42 4.62
C TYR A 115 -7.15 -4.57 3.93
N SER A 116 -6.93 -4.75 2.61
CA SER A 116 -7.54 -5.83 1.85
C SER A 116 -7.09 -7.21 2.35
N ALA A 117 -5.78 -7.40 2.58
CA ALA A 117 -5.23 -8.64 3.11
C ALA A 117 -5.77 -8.97 4.50
N LEU A 118 -5.92 -7.98 5.39
CA LEU A 118 -6.55 -8.17 6.71
C LEU A 118 -8.01 -8.63 6.58
N ARG A 119 -8.79 -8.03 5.67
CA ARG A 119 -10.17 -8.45 5.40
C ARG A 119 -10.23 -9.89 4.87
N CYS A 120 -9.36 -10.22 3.92
CA CYS A 120 -9.25 -11.55 3.35
C CYS A 120 -8.89 -12.58 4.42
N ALA A 121 -7.85 -12.30 5.21
CA ALA A 121 -7.40 -13.20 6.26
C ALA A 121 -8.46 -13.44 7.34
N ARG A 122 -9.23 -12.41 7.71
CA ARG A 122 -10.35 -12.57 8.66
C ARG A 122 -11.39 -13.60 8.20
N GLU A 123 -11.60 -13.74 6.88
CA GLU A 123 -12.51 -14.74 6.31
C GLU A 123 -11.89 -16.16 6.26
N MET A 124 -10.56 -16.27 6.22
CA MET A 124 -9.85 -17.52 5.94
C MET A 124 -9.19 -18.17 7.18
N VAL A 125 -8.86 -17.40 8.21
CA VAL A 125 -8.20 -17.93 9.42
C VAL A 125 -9.16 -18.86 10.16
N SER A 126 -8.71 -20.09 10.42
CA SER A 126 -9.50 -21.10 11.13
C SER A 126 -9.85 -20.67 12.55
N THR A 127 -11.06 -20.97 13.01
CA THR A 127 -11.53 -20.64 14.35
C THR A 127 -11.11 -21.71 15.37
N ASP A 128 -9.86 -21.64 15.82
CA ASP A 128 -9.35 -22.39 16.98
C ASP A 128 -9.09 -21.45 18.17
N ASP A 129 -8.89 -22.00 19.37
CA ASP A 129 -8.65 -21.20 20.58
C ASP A 129 -7.39 -20.32 20.48
N GLY A 130 -6.40 -20.70 19.68
CA GLY A 130 -5.19 -19.90 19.40
C GLY A 130 -5.46 -18.72 18.44
N SER A 131 -6.44 -18.85 17.57
CA SER A 131 -6.74 -17.88 16.50
C SER A 131 -7.73 -16.78 16.93
N LYS A 132 -8.45 -16.96 18.04
CA LYS A 132 -9.35 -15.93 18.61
C LYS A 132 -8.63 -14.60 18.87
N ASN A 133 -7.41 -14.66 19.43
CA ASN A 133 -6.63 -13.45 19.69
C ASN A 133 -6.25 -12.76 18.38
N LEU A 134 -5.79 -13.52 17.38
CA LEU A 134 -5.40 -12.99 16.07
C LEU A 134 -6.59 -12.31 15.37
N ILE A 135 -7.77 -12.93 15.37
CA ILE A 135 -8.99 -12.34 14.80
C ILE A 135 -9.36 -11.03 15.51
N ARG A 136 -9.21 -10.96 16.84
CA ARG A 136 -9.43 -9.72 17.60
C ARG A 136 -8.44 -8.62 17.18
N VAL A 137 -7.16 -8.95 17.05
CA VAL A 137 -6.13 -7.99 16.60
C VAL A 137 -6.42 -7.51 15.17
N ILE A 138 -6.80 -8.41 14.26
CA ILE A 138 -7.20 -8.05 12.89
C ILE A 138 -8.37 -7.07 12.91
N ASN A 139 -9.43 -7.34 13.69
CA ASN A 139 -10.60 -6.45 13.75
C ASN A 139 -10.27 -5.07 14.31
N ASN A 140 -9.44 -5.00 15.37
CA ASN A 140 -8.99 -3.74 15.93
C ASN A 140 -8.17 -2.93 14.91
N ARG A 141 -7.22 -3.59 14.22
CA ARG A 141 -6.41 -2.96 13.19
C ARG A 141 -7.23 -2.50 11.99
N LEU A 142 -8.19 -3.30 11.52
CA LEU A 142 -9.12 -2.92 10.43
C LEU A 142 -9.90 -1.66 10.77
N SER A 143 -10.41 -1.56 12.01
CA SER A 143 -11.13 -0.37 12.47
C SER A 143 -10.24 0.87 12.46
N ALA A 144 -9.08 0.79 13.13
CA ALA A 144 -8.14 1.91 13.24
C ALA A 144 -7.59 2.35 11.87
N LEU A 145 -7.21 1.40 11.01
CA LEU A 145 -6.68 1.69 9.67
C LEU A 145 -7.75 2.33 8.78
N SER A 146 -8.99 1.82 8.81
CA SER A 146 -10.08 2.40 8.01
C SER A 146 -10.39 3.83 8.42
N PHE A 147 -10.45 4.12 9.72
CA PHE A 147 -10.64 5.49 10.21
C PHE A 147 -9.48 6.38 9.77
N HIS A 148 -8.24 5.92 9.97
CA HIS A 148 -7.05 6.70 9.68
C HIS A 148 -6.94 7.08 8.19
N ILE A 149 -7.11 6.11 7.28
CA ILE A 149 -7.05 6.38 5.84
C ILE A 149 -8.21 7.28 5.40
N ARG A 150 -9.44 7.01 5.85
CA ARG A 150 -10.61 7.79 5.42
C ARG A 150 -10.57 9.25 5.87
N GLU A 151 -10.03 9.51 7.07
CA GLU A 151 -9.98 10.85 7.64
C GLU A 151 -8.74 11.64 7.19
N TYR A 152 -7.57 11.00 7.24
CA TYR A 152 -6.29 11.71 7.11
C TYR A 152 -5.65 11.61 5.73
N TYR A 153 -6.00 10.61 4.93
CA TYR A 153 -5.48 10.50 3.56
C TYR A 153 -6.40 11.16 2.54
N TRP A 154 -7.69 11.34 2.86
CA TRP A 154 -8.64 11.94 1.93
C TRP A 154 -8.34 13.42 1.67
N VAL A 155 -8.24 13.79 0.40
CA VAL A 155 -8.11 15.16 -0.05
C VAL A 155 -9.18 15.50 -1.09
N ASP A 156 -9.88 16.60 -0.85
CA ASP A 156 -10.78 17.29 -1.76
C ASP A 156 -10.55 18.81 -1.60
N MET A 157 -11.22 19.64 -2.40
CA MET A 157 -11.07 21.10 -2.30
C MET A 157 -11.38 21.62 -0.88
N LYS A 158 -12.32 21.00 -0.16
CA LYS A 158 -12.64 21.39 1.22
C LYS A 158 -11.48 21.06 2.16
N LYS A 159 -10.90 19.86 2.06
CA LYS A 159 -9.77 19.46 2.89
C LYS A 159 -8.51 20.27 2.58
N ILE A 160 -8.25 20.61 1.31
CA ILE A 160 -7.12 21.51 0.96
C ILE A 160 -7.28 22.87 1.65
N ASN A 161 -8.47 23.45 1.60
CA ASN A 161 -8.77 24.71 2.29
C ASN A 161 -8.62 24.60 3.82
N GLU A 162 -8.90 23.43 4.40
CA GLU A 162 -8.67 23.13 5.81
C GLU A 162 -7.17 23.13 6.13
N ILE A 163 -6.38 22.36 5.38
CA ILE A 163 -4.92 22.23 5.55
C ILE A 163 -4.23 23.59 5.35
N TYR A 164 -4.67 24.38 4.37
CA TYR A 164 -4.14 25.72 4.11
C TYR A 164 -4.31 26.69 5.31
N ARG A 165 -5.23 26.36 6.23
CA ARG A 165 -5.53 27.16 7.43
C ARG A 165 -5.02 26.51 8.71
N TYR A 166 -4.24 25.44 8.61
CA TYR A 166 -3.64 24.80 9.77
C TYR A 166 -2.77 25.76 10.54
N LYS A 167 -2.85 25.66 11.87
CA LYS A 167 -1.84 26.20 12.76
C LYS A 167 -0.81 25.09 12.99
N THR A 168 0.44 25.48 13.12
CA THR A 168 1.55 24.58 13.42
C THR A 168 1.83 24.58 14.91
N GLU A 169 2.63 23.61 15.37
CA GLU A 169 3.03 23.47 16.78
C GLU A 169 1.85 23.29 17.75
N GLU A 170 0.77 22.63 17.29
CA GLU A 170 -0.37 22.28 18.14
C GLU A 170 0.01 21.12 19.07
N TYR A 171 -0.08 21.35 20.38
CA TYR A 171 0.18 20.33 21.41
C TYR A 171 -1.07 20.08 22.26
N SER A 172 -1.97 19.23 21.76
CA SER A 172 -3.16 18.79 22.50
C SER A 172 -3.77 17.53 21.87
N HIS A 173 -4.61 16.81 22.63
CA HIS A 173 -5.41 15.70 22.07
C HIS A 173 -6.51 16.19 21.10
N ASP A 174 -6.91 17.46 21.22
CA ASP A 174 -7.92 18.10 20.39
C ASP A 174 -7.31 18.88 19.21
N ALA A 175 -6.02 18.65 18.91
CA ALA A 175 -5.33 19.29 17.79
C ALA A 175 -6.02 18.94 16.46
N ILE A 176 -6.21 19.97 15.63
CA ILE A 176 -6.71 19.81 14.27
C ILE A 176 -5.56 19.32 13.39
N ASN A 177 -4.40 19.95 13.50
CA ASN A 177 -3.20 19.59 12.75
C ASN A 177 -2.40 18.49 13.47
N LYS A 178 -2.96 17.28 13.52
CA LYS A 178 -2.40 16.15 14.30
C LYS A 178 -0.99 15.72 13.89
N PHE A 179 -0.58 16.04 12.67
CA PHE A 179 0.71 15.62 12.11
C PHE A 179 1.69 16.78 11.94
N ASN A 180 1.37 17.97 12.46
CA ASN A 180 2.18 19.18 12.31
C ASN A 180 2.56 19.48 10.84
N ILE A 181 1.56 19.37 9.94
CA ILE A 181 1.74 19.68 8.53
C ILE A 181 1.85 21.18 8.35
N TYR A 182 2.92 21.61 7.68
CA TYR A 182 3.11 23.00 7.29
C TYR A 182 2.29 23.26 6.02
N PRO A 183 1.41 24.28 5.98
CA PRO A 183 0.60 24.61 4.80
C PRO A 183 1.43 24.81 3.52
N GLU A 184 2.68 25.25 3.65
CA GLU A 184 3.64 25.44 2.57
C GLU A 184 4.02 24.14 1.83
N GLN A 185 3.68 22.97 2.38
CA GLN A 185 3.85 21.69 1.69
C GLN A 185 2.79 21.43 0.63
N ILE A 186 1.68 22.17 0.61
CA ILE A 186 0.68 22.05 -0.45
C ILE A 186 1.34 22.51 -1.76
N PRO A 187 1.51 21.62 -2.75
CA PRO A 187 2.21 22.00 -3.96
C PRO A 187 1.33 22.91 -4.81
N SER A 188 1.97 23.82 -5.54
CA SER A 188 1.27 24.85 -6.33
C SER A 188 0.30 24.27 -7.35
N TRP A 189 0.59 23.09 -7.90
CA TRP A 189 -0.27 22.43 -8.87
C TRP A 189 -1.59 21.89 -8.28
N LEU A 190 -1.65 21.59 -6.98
CA LEU A 190 -2.75 20.79 -6.41
C LEU A 190 -4.08 21.53 -6.42
N ALA A 191 -4.08 22.80 -6.01
CA ALA A 191 -5.31 23.59 -5.92
C ALA A 191 -5.96 23.79 -7.30
N ASP A 192 -5.15 23.97 -8.35
CA ASP A 192 -5.62 24.11 -9.73
C ASP A 192 -5.98 22.75 -10.36
N TRP A 193 -5.33 21.68 -9.89
CA TRP A 193 -5.55 20.34 -10.41
C TRP A 193 -6.80 19.66 -9.85
N ILE A 194 -7.15 19.89 -8.59
CA ILE A 194 -8.30 19.21 -7.98
C ILE A 194 -9.64 19.77 -8.50
N PRO A 195 -10.62 18.94 -8.89
CA PRO A 195 -11.92 19.42 -9.37
C PRO A 195 -12.83 19.83 -8.20
N ASP A 196 -13.83 20.67 -8.50
CA ASP A 196 -14.86 21.08 -7.51
C ASP A 196 -15.64 19.89 -6.94
N LYS A 197 -15.84 18.86 -7.77
CA LYS A 197 -16.52 17.61 -7.41
C LYS A 197 -15.58 16.44 -7.63
N GLY A 198 -14.95 15.99 -6.56
CA GLY A 198 -14.04 14.86 -6.59
C GLY A 198 -13.03 14.96 -5.46
N GLY A 199 -12.15 13.97 -5.40
CA GLY A 199 -11.09 13.89 -4.43
C GLY A 199 -10.42 12.54 -4.50
N TYR A 200 -9.33 12.36 -3.76
CA TYR A 200 -8.57 11.12 -3.75
C TYR A 200 -7.92 10.91 -2.40
N LEU A 201 -7.35 9.73 -2.20
CA LEU A 201 -6.47 9.43 -1.09
C LEU A 201 -5.03 9.80 -1.50
N ILE A 202 -4.38 10.68 -0.73
CA ILE A 202 -2.99 11.13 -0.95
C ILE A 202 -2.02 9.95 -0.92
N GLY A 203 -0.83 10.13 -1.51
CA GLY A 203 0.15 9.08 -1.67
C GLY A 203 0.77 8.61 -0.36
N ASN A 204 0.98 9.51 0.60
CA ASN A 204 1.68 9.21 1.85
C ASN A 204 1.35 10.24 2.94
N LEU A 205 1.43 9.81 4.21
CA LEU A 205 1.28 10.66 5.38
C LEU A 205 2.25 10.23 6.46
N GLN A 206 3.07 11.15 6.94
CA GLN A 206 4.08 10.95 7.97
C GLN A 206 4.07 12.14 8.95
N PRO A 207 4.75 12.04 10.12
CA PRO A 207 4.99 13.19 10.97
C PRO A 207 5.63 14.34 10.18
N ALA A 208 4.98 15.50 10.19
CA ALA A 208 5.36 16.72 9.48
C ALA A 208 5.52 16.56 7.96
N HIS A 209 4.93 15.54 7.33
CA HIS A 209 5.02 15.35 5.87
C HIS A 209 3.76 14.74 5.25
N MET A 210 3.27 15.37 4.18
CA MET A 210 2.21 14.85 3.31
C MET A 210 2.71 14.77 1.87
N ASP A 211 2.56 13.60 1.24
CA ASP A 211 2.81 13.43 -0.19
C ASP A 211 1.48 13.51 -0.94
N PHE A 212 1.23 14.65 -1.56
CA PHE A 212 0.00 14.91 -2.29
C PHE A 212 -0.08 14.21 -3.66
N ARG A 213 0.94 13.48 -4.12
CA ARG A 213 0.84 12.79 -5.42
C ARG A 213 -0.33 11.79 -5.43
N PHE A 214 -1.03 11.72 -6.56
CA PHE A 214 -2.05 10.70 -6.81
C PHE A 214 -1.37 9.39 -7.18
N PHE A 215 -1.69 8.29 -6.49
CA PHE A 215 -1.23 6.94 -6.82
C PHE A 215 -2.41 6.07 -7.22
N SER A 216 -2.35 5.54 -8.45
CA SER A 216 -3.49 4.88 -9.06
C SER A 216 -3.85 3.55 -8.39
N LEU A 217 -2.86 2.69 -8.12
CA LEU A 217 -3.13 1.40 -7.49
C LEU A 217 -3.74 1.58 -6.10
N GLY A 218 -3.16 2.45 -5.27
CA GLY A 218 -3.68 2.74 -3.94
C GLY A 218 -5.14 3.23 -3.94
N ASN A 219 -5.47 4.18 -4.83
CA ASN A 219 -6.82 4.72 -4.93
C ASN A 219 -7.84 3.71 -5.48
N LEU A 220 -7.53 3.04 -6.59
CA LEU A 220 -8.41 2.03 -7.17
C LEU A 220 -8.59 0.84 -6.23
N TRP A 221 -7.52 0.40 -5.57
CA TRP A 221 -7.58 -0.71 -4.63
C TRP A 221 -8.34 -0.35 -3.35
N ALA A 222 -8.30 0.92 -2.92
CA ALA A 222 -9.13 1.39 -1.82
C ALA A 222 -10.64 1.30 -2.15
N ILE A 223 -11.04 1.47 -3.41
CA ILE A 223 -12.41 1.23 -3.87
C ILE A 223 -12.72 -0.27 -3.85
N VAL A 224 -11.89 -1.08 -4.52
CA VAL A 224 -12.09 -2.54 -4.65
C VAL A 224 -12.17 -3.22 -3.28
N SER A 225 -11.34 -2.81 -2.34
CA SER A 225 -11.29 -3.37 -0.98
C SER A 225 -12.31 -2.75 -0.01
N SER A 226 -13.18 -1.84 -0.47
CA SER A 226 -14.12 -1.06 0.36
C SER A 226 -13.46 -0.29 1.52
N LEU A 227 -12.17 0.05 1.37
CA LEU A 227 -11.49 0.96 2.28
C LEU A 227 -12.05 2.37 2.12
N ALA A 228 -12.23 2.84 0.90
CA ALA A 228 -12.92 4.09 0.62
C ALA A 228 -14.42 3.97 0.98
N THR A 229 -15.00 5.02 1.55
CA THR A 229 -16.45 5.12 1.67
C THR A 229 -17.10 5.28 0.29
N GLN A 230 -18.42 5.03 0.17
CA GLN A 230 -19.14 5.21 -1.10
C GLN A 230 -18.90 6.60 -1.71
N LYS A 231 -19.00 7.66 -0.89
CA LYS A 231 -18.76 9.04 -1.31
C LYS A 231 -17.32 9.25 -1.80
N GLN A 232 -16.34 8.66 -1.14
CA GLN A 232 -14.93 8.76 -1.54
C GLN A 232 -14.65 7.98 -2.83
N ALA A 233 -15.24 6.81 -2.99
CA ALA A 233 -15.14 6.02 -4.21
C ALA A 233 -15.71 6.78 -5.42
N GLU A 234 -16.90 7.36 -5.28
CA GLU A 234 -17.48 8.26 -6.28
C GLU A 234 -16.59 9.47 -6.52
N GLY A 235 -16.02 10.07 -5.47
CA GLY A 235 -15.10 11.20 -5.59
C GLY A 235 -13.82 10.87 -6.37
N ILE A 236 -13.24 9.68 -6.17
CA ILE A 236 -12.07 9.19 -6.91
C ILE A 236 -12.43 8.97 -8.38
N LEU A 237 -13.56 8.34 -8.67
CA LEU A 237 -13.99 8.10 -10.05
C LEU A 237 -14.30 9.41 -10.78
N ASN A 238 -14.98 10.35 -10.12
CA ASN A 238 -15.23 11.70 -10.66
C ASN A 238 -13.92 12.45 -10.94
N LEU A 239 -12.90 12.31 -10.07
CA LEU A 239 -11.58 12.87 -10.31
C LEU A 239 -10.94 12.27 -11.57
N ILE A 240 -10.94 10.94 -11.70
CA ILE A 240 -10.36 10.23 -12.86
C ILE A 240 -11.07 10.64 -14.15
N GLU A 241 -12.40 10.75 -14.15
CA GLU A 241 -13.17 11.22 -15.30
C GLU A 241 -12.86 12.69 -15.64
N THR A 242 -12.76 13.56 -14.63
CA THR A 242 -12.51 14.99 -14.85
C THR A 242 -11.07 15.28 -15.27
N LYS A 243 -10.12 14.49 -14.78
CA LYS A 243 -8.68 14.61 -15.04
C LYS A 243 -8.19 13.46 -15.93
N TRP A 244 -9.05 13.04 -16.88
CA TRP A 244 -8.79 11.92 -17.76
C TRP A 244 -7.49 12.06 -18.54
N ASP A 245 -7.23 13.25 -19.09
CA ASP A 245 -6.01 13.54 -19.85
C ASP A 245 -4.74 13.47 -18.99
N ASP A 246 -4.85 13.73 -17.68
CA ASP A 246 -3.72 13.67 -16.75
C ASP A 246 -3.51 12.27 -16.18
N ILE A 247 -4.55 11.47 -15.98
CA ILE A 247 -4.45 10.16 -15.31
C ILE A 247 -4.41 8.99 -16.31
N VAL A 248 -5.12 9.12 -17.42
CA VAL A 248 -5.29 8.06 -18.43
C VAL A 248 -4.68 8.43 -19.77
N ALA A 249 -5.01 9.61 -20.30
CA ALA A 249 -4.59 10.05 -21.63
C ALA A 249 -4.84 8.97 -22.71
N ASN A 250 -3.82 8.70 -23.53
CA ASN A 250 -3.84 7.68 -24.58
C ASN A 250 -3.36 6.28 -24.11
N MET A 251 -2.95 6.13 -22.84
CA MET A 251 -2.41 4.87 -22.31
C MET A 251 -2.84 4.67 -20.85
N PRO A 252 -3.94 3.94 -20.60
CA PRO A 252 -4.37 3.62 -19.25
C PRO A 252 -3.33 2.71 -18.57
N LEU A 253 -2.86 3.02 -17.37
CA LEU A 253 -3.06 4.23 -16.56
C LEU A 253 -1.73 4.69 -15.99
N LYS A 254 -1.59 6.00 -15.70
CA LYS A 254 -0.38 6.50 -15.04
C LYS A 254 -0.22 5.85 -13.67
N ILE A 255 1.00 5.46 -13.30
CA ILE A 255 1.27 4.86 -11.99
C ILE A 255 1.08 5.88 -10.85
N CYS A 256 1.56 7.10 -11.06
CA CYS A 256 1.34 8.25 -10.18
C CYS A 256 1.26 9.55 -10.98
N TYR A 257 0.73 10.61 -10.35
CA TYR A 257 0.67 11.95 -10.91
C TYR A 257 0.86 13.03 -9.82
N PRO A 258 1.57 14.13 -10.09
CA PRO A 258 2.43 14.35 -11.26
C PRO A 258 3.76 13.58 -11.14
N ALA A 259 4.59 13.67 -12.19
CA ALA A 259 5.98 13.22 -12.14
C ALA A 259 6.82 14.18 -11.27
N LEU A 260 7.93 13.66 -10.76
CA LEU A 260 8.94 14.49 -10.09
C LEU A 260 9.84 15.12 -11.14
N GLU A 261 10.08 16.43 -11.05
CA GLU A 261 10.90 17.15 -12.02
C GLU A 261 12.07 17.88 -11.35
N TYR A 262 13.10 18.20 -12.14
CA TYR A 262 14.25 19.03 -11.74
C TYR A 262 14.87 18.63 -10.38
N GLU A 263 14.86 19.51 -9.39
CA GLU A 263 15.47 19.28 -8.08
C GLU A 263 14.69 18.26 -7.25
N GLU A 264 13.37 18.18 -7.40
CA GLU A 264 12.57 17.16 -6.72
C GLU A 264 12.99 15.76 -7.19
N TRP A 265 13.15 15.58 -8.51
CA TRP A 265 13.65 14.33 -9.07
C TRP A 265 15.04 13.99 -8.51
N ARG A 266 15.99 14.95 -8.49
CA ARG A 266 17.35 14.71 -7.98
C ARG A 266 17.34 14.30 -6.51
N ILE A 267 16.59 15.02 -5.67
CA ILE A 267 16.58 14.84 -4.22
C ILE A 267 15.83 13.56 -3.83
N ILE A 268 14.64 13.35 -4.38
CA ILE A 268 13.76 12.25 -3.96
C ILE A 268 14.23 10.93 -4.53
N THR A 269 14.54 10.88 -5.83
CA THR A 269 14.96 9.63 -6.49
C THR A 269 16.46 9.34 -6.30
N GLY A 270 17.27 10.35 -5.96
CA GLY A 270 18.72 10.24 -5.94
C GLY A 270 19.33 10.26 -7.34
N CYS A 271 18.77 11.08 -8.23
CA CYS A 271 19.15 11.17 -9.65
C CYS A 271 18.98 9.85 -10.41
N ASP A 272 17.91 9.09 -10.13
CA ASP A 272 17.70 7.77 -10.73
C ASP A 272 17.32 7.89 -12.22
N PRO A 273 18.17 7.46 -13.16
CA PRO A 273 17.93 7.63 -14.59
C PRO A 273 16.78 6.77 -15.14
N LYS A 274 16.26 5.81 -14.37
CA LYS A 274 15.07 5.04 -14.77
C LYS A 274 13.75 5.75 -14.44
N ASN A 275 13.78 6.77 -13.59
CA ASN A 275 12.60 7.49 -13.13
C ASN A 275 12.58 8.93 -13.67
N THR A 276 12.88 9.13 -14.96
CA THR A 276 12.85 10.46 -15.63
C THR A 276 11.48 10.78 -16.19
#